data_AF-A0AAJ0HNI7-F1
#
_entry.id   AF-A0AAJ0HNI7-F1
#
_cell.length_a   1.000
_cell.length_b   1.000
_cell.length_c   1.000
_cell.angle_alpha   90.00
_cell.angle_beta   90.00
_cell.angle_gamma   90.00
#
_symmetry.space_group_name_H-M   'P 1'
#
loop_
_entity.id
_entity.type
_entity.pdbx_description
1 polymer ?
#
loop_
_entity_poly.entity_id
_entity_poly.type
_entity_poly.pdbx_seq_one_letter_code
_entity_poly.pdbx_strand_id
1 'polypeptide(L)'
;MVLKPLLARSPPYLYLPLSPESQDFKHTPWNISRYPEICWDDNVIPEPNPDISGLGVLIGFLGTTVLMLVIVTTYYLFVFDPEVDPFNPQGHGRRQGERAFKVNRLDKNLLQLVHKWSRKLARLLRVKHPHTSQDRVERVFTTCVLRLFDIQMLTGVGIIVSAYASLGNGISAYHWQIAVFLAWSANLTHQTGLTFLRKYLNEPRRRPERNFRLSIMTVLFLLLLAAMTPTAYFNWVVAYGPFAAYPGSFALCYFNIAVANQISAKSGVQLSSQRSFQNIFLSGALLLLTFGSKVIKLSRRLSALAEVSIRGKVSSRLQGWIKRASGSDLCSLASIHWRTTESCSFLKKHLVVNPLVALYLTGHVYTDIYTGWQIYWIWVSTVWVSCSLFDVRKSVILDENSFSFGQIVPVLFLAGPMILIVVAIISVVGGSKRTNKIPSTGSSEQDVSPTRLNHISDLGKNRIYPGASLLV
;
A
#
# COMPACT_ATOMS: atom_id res chain seq x y z
N MET A 1 -20.53 -12.15 -41.34
CA MET A 1 -21.74 -11.29 -41.36
C MET A 1 -21.53 -10.24 -40.26
N VAL A 2 -20.86 -9.12 -40.50
CA VAL A 2 -21.31 -7.93 -41.27
C VAL A 2 -22.74 -7.52 -40.90
N LEU A 3 -22.87 -6.61 -39.92
CA LEU A 3 -23.69 -5.40 -40.06
C LEU A 3 -23.27 -4.32 -39.03
N LYS A 4 -23.44 -3.07 -39.45
CA LYS A 4 -22.82 -1.80 -39.02
C LYS A 4 -23.10 -1.32 -37.59
N PRO A 5 -22.26 -0.39 -37.06
CA PRO A 5 -22.54 0.37 -35.85
C PRO A 5 -23.47 1.56 -36.17
N LEU A 6 -24.52 1.73 -35.37
CA LEU A 6 -25.28 2.97 -35.32
C LEU A 6 -24.43 4.01 -34.56
N LEU A 7 -23.77 4.86 -35.33
CA LEU A 7 -23.25 6.15 -34.90
C LEU A 7 -24.43 7.03 -34.48
N ALA A 8 -24.83 6.95 -33.21
CA ALA A 8 -25.60 8.02 -32.58
C ALA A 8 -24.65 9.18 -32.32
N ARG A 9 -24.62 10.10 -33.28
CA ARG A 9 -23.96 11.40 -33.19
C ARG A 9 -24.70 12.20 -32.11
N SER A 10 -24.09 12.34 -30.94
CA SER A 10 -24.54 13.30 -29.93
C SER A 10 -24.51 14.72 -30.54
N PRO A 11 -25.54 15.56 -30.31
CA PRO A 11 -25.54 16.92 -30.83
C PRO A 11 -24.43 17.75 -30.17
N PRO A 12 -23.87 18.76 -30.86
CA PRO A 12 -22.92 19.68 -30.26
C PRO A 12 -23.63 20.48 -29.17
N TYR A 13 -23.14 20.37 -27.93
CA TYR A 13 -23.61 21.15 -26.80
C TYR A 13 -23.37 22.64 -27.09
N LEU A 14 -24.47 23.40 -27.16
CA LEU A 14 -24.47 24.85 -27.31
C LEU A 14 -23.96 25.44 -25.98
N TYR A 15 -22.92 26.28 -26.03
CA TYR A 15 -22.42 27.02 -24.87
C TYR A 15 -23.51 27.98 -24.36
N LEU A 16 -24.26 27.58 -23.33
CA LEU A 16 -25.04 28.51 -22.53
C LEU A 16 -24.10 29.14 -21.49
N PRO A 17 -24.08 30.48 -21.35
CA PRO A 17 -23.31 31.13 -20.31
C PRO A 17 -23.78 30.66 -18.94
N LEU A 18 -22.81 30.41 -18.06
CA LEU A 18 -22.99 30.12 -16.63
C LEU A 18 -24.07 31.02 -16.01
N SER A 19 -25.06 30.43 -15.34
CA SER A 19 -26.08 31.16 -14.58
C SER A 19 -25.43 32.17 -13.62
N PRO A 20 -25.98 33.38 -13.43
CA PRO A 20 -25.47 34.37 -12.47
C PRO A 20 -25.22 33.78 -11.06
N GLU A 21 -26.00 32.79 -10.65
CA GLU A 21 -25.88 32.11 -9.35
C GLU A 21 -24.60 31.29 -9.19
N SER A 22 -24.03 30.82 -10.30
CA SER A 22 -22.75 30.08 -10.30
C SER A 22 -21.54 30.99 -10.04
N GLN A 23 -21.65 32.30 -10.31
CA GLN A 23 -20.61 33.27 -9.98
C GLN A 23 -20.60 33.60 -8.47
N ASP A 24 -21.77 33.67 -7.84
CA ASP A 24 -21.91 33.84 -6.37
C ASP A 24 -21.36 32.64 -5.58
N PHE A 25 -21.39 31.44 -6.16
CA PHE A 25 -20.81 30.23 -5.55
C PHE A 25 -19.30 30.35 -5.28
N LYS A 26 -18.54 31.03 -6.16
CA LYS A 26 -17.11 31.29 -5.93
C LYS A 26 -16.85 32.18 -4.71
N HIS A 27 -17.83 32.98 -4.30
CA HIS A 27 -17.70 33.91 -3.18
C HIS A 27 -18.20 33.33 -1.84
N THR A 28 -19.08 32.31 -1.83
CA THR A 28 -19.59 31.66 -0.59
C THR A 28 -19.79 30.14 -0.71
N PRO A 29 -18.72 29.35 -0.96
CA PRO A 29 -18.82 27.92 -1.29
C PRO A 29 -19.38 27.03 -0.17
N TRP A 30 -19.41 27.51 1.09
CA TRP A 30 -19.80 26.71 2.26
C TRP A 30 -21.30 26.74 2.59
N ASN A 31 -22.11 27.55 1.90
CA ASN A 31 -23.56 27.66 2.17
C ASN A 31 -24.43 26.81 1.21
N ILE A 32 -23.96 25.60 0.89
CA ILE A 32 -24.61 24.68 -0.06
C ILE A 32 -26.02 24.27 0.40
N SER A 33 -26.26 24.24 1.71
CA SER A 33 -27.57 23.93 2.27
C SER A 33 -28.67 24.91 1.82
N ARG A 34 -28.30 26.13 1.42
CA ARG A 34 -29.24 27.17 0.96
C ARG A 34 -29.50 27.11 -0.55
N TYR A 35 -28.59 26.54 -1.34
CA TYR A 35 -28.68 26.47 -2.81
C TYR A 35 -28.29 25.09 -3.36
N PRO A 36 -29.11 24.04 -3.12
CA PRO A 36 -28.82 22.69 -3.59
C PRO A 36 -28.89 22.55 -5.12
N GLU A 37 -29.49 23.52 -5.82
CA GLU A 37 -29.65 23.47 -7.29
C GLU A 37 -28.31 23.67 -8.02
N ILE A 38 -27.38 24.43 -7.43
CA ILE A 38 -26.02 24.64 -7.97
C ILE A 38 -25.22 23.32 -8.00
N CYS A 39 -25.58 22.36 -7.15
CA CYS A 39 -24.93 21.05 -7.08
C CYS A 39 -25.37 20.07 -8.16
N TRP A 40 -26.47 20.38 -8.87
CA TRP A 40 -27.14 19.50 -9.81
C TRP A 40 -27.41 20.21 -11.13
N ASP A 41 -26.35 20.56 -11.85
CA ASP A 41 -26.43 21.04 -13.22
C ASP A 41 -25.87 19.99 -14.18
N ASP A 42 -26.72 19.47 -15.06
CA ASP A 42 -26.39 18.46 -16.06
C ASP A 42 -25.73 19.05 -17.32
N ASN A 43 -25.73 20.38 -17.45
CA ASN A 43 -25.15 21.08 -18.59
C ASN A 43 -23.71 21.55 -18.36
N VAL A 44 -23.18 21.41 -17.14
CA VAL A 44 -21.84 21.86 -16.79
C VAL A 44 -20.82 20.80 -17.16
N ILE A 45 -20.05 21.08 -18.22
CA ILE A 45 -18.84 20.33 -18.56
C ILE A 45 -17.72 20.78 -17.61
N PRO A 46 -16.94 19.87 -16.99
CA PRO A 46 -15.81 20.26 -16.16
C PRO A 46 -14.81 21.13 -16.94
N GLU A 47 -14.31 22.19 -16.31
CA GLU A 47 -13.19 22.97 -16.87
C GLU A 47 -11.90 22.11 -16.84
N PRO A 48 -11.11 22.06 -17.93
CA PRO A 48 -9.87 21.28 -17.99
C PRO A 48 -8.90 21.65 -16.87
N ASN A 49 -8.38 20.66 -16.13
CA ASN A 49 -7.35 20.88 -15.10
C ASN A 49 -6.12 19.98 -15.31
N PRO A 50 -5.18 20.39 -16.19
CA PRO A 50 -4.02 19.59 -16.55
C PRO A 50 -3.09 19.27 -15.37
N ASP A 51 -3.20 19.95 -14.23
CA ASP A 51 -2.35 19.70 -13.06
C ASP A 51 -2.88 18.55 -12.16
N ILE A 52 -4.12 18.09 -12.39
CA ILE A 52 -4.73 16.94 -11.70
C ILE A 52 -4.90 15.77 -12.66
N SER A 53 -5.56 16.01 -13.78
CA SER A 53 -5.89 15.02 -14.82
C SER A 53 -4.88 15.03 -15.96
N GLY A 54 -3.73 15.69 -15.81
CA GLY A 54 -2.68 15.71 -16.82
C GLY A 54 -2.08 14.35 -17.14
N LEU A 55 -1.64 14.15 -18.38
CA LEU A 55 -0.99 12.90 -18.79
C LEU A 55 0.31 12.66 -18.00
N GLY A 56 1.13 13.70 -17.81
CA GLY A 56 2.37 13.58 -17.03
C GLY A 56 2.13 13.24 -15.55
N VAL A 57 1.05 13.78 -14.95
CA VAL A 57 0.64 13.43 -13.58
C VAL A 57 0.27 11.95 -13.50
N LEU A 58 -0.58 11.47 -14.42
CA LEU A 58 -0.98 10.05 -14.45
C LEU A 58 0.23 9.13 -14.65
N ILE A 59 1.12 9.45 -15.59
CA ILE A 59 2.35 8.69 -15.83
C ILE A 59 3.24 8.67 -14.59
N GLY A 60 3.42 9.81 -13.92
CA GLY A 60 4.23 9.89 -12.71
C GLY A 60 3.69 9.00 -11.59
N PHE A 61 2.40 9.09 -11.29
CA PHE A 61 1.78 8.32 -10.21
C PHE A 61 1.63 6.82 -10.55
N LEU A 62 0.95 6.49 -11.66
CA LEU A 62 0.76 5.09 -12.04
C LEU A 62 2.07 4.42 -12.42
N GLY A 63 2.94 5.12 -13.13
CA GLY A 63 4.27 4.63 -13.50
C GLY A 63 5.10 4.30 -12.27
N THR A 64 5.04 5.12 -11.21
CA THR A 64 5.70 4.79 -9.94
C THR A 64 5.12 3.56 -9.29
N THR A 65 3.79 3.43 -9.21
CA THR A 65 3.14 2.26 -8.59
C THR A 65 3.45 0.97 -9.36
N VAL A 66 3.39 1.01 -10.69
CA VAL A 66 3.72 -0.15 -11.55
C VAL A 66 5.21 -0.49 -11.44
N LEU A 67 6.10 0.50 -11.47
CA LEU A 67 7.54 0.27 -11.31
C LEU A 67 7.85 -0.37 -9.94
N MET A 68 7.24 0.15 -8.88
CA MET A 68 7.36 -0.40 -7.53
C MET A 68 6.91 -1.86 -7.48
N LEU A 69 5.79 -2.19 -8.13
CA LEU A 69 5.27 -3.55 -8.21
C LEU A 69 6.22 -4.49 -8.96
N VAL A 70 6.77 -4.05 -10.08
CA VAL A 70 7.76 -4.81 -10.86
C VAL A 70 9.01 -5.07 -10.03
N ILE A 71 9.55 -4.05 -9.36
CA ILE A 71 10.73 -4.16 -8.51
C ILE A 71 10.50 -5.17 -7.38
N VAL A 72 9.41 -5.02 -6.61
CA VAL A 72 9.15 -5.90 -5.47
C VAL A 72 8.84 -7.33 -5.92
N THR A 73 8.13 -7.50 -7.03
CA THR A 73 7.88 -8.83 -7.60
C THR A 73 9.19 -9.49 -8.05
N THR A 74 10.06 -8.75 -8.74
CA THR A 74 11.37 -9.24 -9.18
C THR A 74 12.23 -9.64 -7.99
N TYR A 75 12.31 -8.79 -6.96
CA TYR A 75 13.05 -9.10 -5.76
C TYR A 75 12.48 -10.33 -5.02
N TYR A 76 11.15 -10.42 -4.89
CA TYR A 76 10.51 -11.56 -4.24
C TYR A 76 10.82 -12.87 -4.95
N LEU A 77 10.82 -12.89 -6.29
CA LEU A 77 11.05 -14.11 -7.07
C LEU A 77 12.52 -14.54 -7.15
N PHE A 78 13.47 -13.61 -7.06
CA PHE A 78 14.88 -13.89 -7.36
C PHE A 78 15.86 -13.65 -6.20
N VAL A 79 15.48 -12.87 -5.17
CA VAL A 79 16.41 -12.45 -4.10
C VAL A 79 15.88 -12.77 -2.71
N PHE A 80 14.55 -12.77 -2.52
CA PHE A 80 13.94 -12.95 -1.20
C PHE A 80 14.14 -14.37 -0.65
N ASP A 81 14.65 -14.44 0.58
CA ASP A 81 14.77 -15.67 1.36
C ASP A 81 13.70 -15.73 2.46
N PRO A 82 12.74 -16.66 2.38
CA PRO A 82 11.67 -16.78 3.37
C PRO A 82 12.13 -17.32 4.74
N GLU A 83 13.36 -17.82 4.87
CA GLU A 83 13.87 -18.43 6.10
C GLU A 83 14.49 -17.42 7.09
N VAL A 84 14.79 -16.20 6.62
CA VAL A 84 15.43 -15.15 7.43
C VAL A 84 14.40 -14.39 8.27
N ASP A 85 14.62 -14.31 9.58
CA ASP A 85 13.77 -13.52 10.49
C ASP A 85 13.94 -12.00 10.22
N PRO A 86 12.87 -11.28 9.85
CA PRO A 86 12.93 -9.83 9.59
C PRO A 86 13.27 -8.98 10.83
N PHE A 87 13.20 -9.54 12.04
CA PHE A 87 13.54 -8.87 13.30
C PHE A 87 14.87 -9.31 13.90
N ASN A 88 15.44 -10.43 13.45
CA ASN A 88 16.78 -10.88 13.86
C ASN A 88 17.56 -11.50 12.69
N PRO A 89 17.95 -10.71 11.68
CA PRO A 89 18.58 -11.22 10.47
C PRO A 89 19.98 -11.81 10.69
N GLN A 90 20.63 -11.54 11.83
CA GLN A 90 21.98 -12.04 12.14
C GLN A 90 21.96 -13.27 13.08
N GLY A 91 20.78 -13.70 13.56
CA GLY A 91 20.64 -14.82 14.48
C GLY A 91 21.39 -14.65 15.82
N HIS A 92 21.88 -13.44 16.11
CA HIS A 92 22.66 -13.18 17.31
C HIS A 92 21.74 -13.10 18.54
N GLY A 93 22.03 -13.93 19.54
CA GLY A 93 21.42 -13.88 20.86
C GLY A 93 19.93 -14.19 20.89
N ARG A 94 19.54 -15.45 20.63
CA ARG A 94 18.19 -15.93 20.98
C ARG A 94 18.03 -15.82 22.50
N ARG A 95 17.22 -14.89 22.98
CA ARG A 95 16.87 -14.86 24.41
C ARG A 95 16.01 -16.07 24.72
N GLN A 96 16.32 -16.77 25.80
CA GLN A 96 15.54 -17.91 26.29
C GLN A 96 14.08 -17.47 26.47
N GLY A 97 13.17 -18.00 25.64
CA GLY A 97 11.75 -17.63 25.62
C GLY A 97 11.24 -16.99 24.33
N GLU A 98 12.10 -16.55 23.39
CA GLU A 98 11.64 -16.08 22.07
C GLU A 98 11.19 -17.26 21.19
N ARG A 99 9.91 -17.24 20.77
CA ARG A 99 9.34 -18.25 19.88
C ARG A 99 10.09 -18.27 18.55
N ALA A 100 10.33 -19.48 18.03
CA ALA A 100 10.97 -19.65 16.74
C ALA A 100 10.17 -18.97 15.62
N PHE A 101 10.86 -18.19 14.78
CA PHE A 101 10.29 -17.59 13.58
C PHE A 101 9.66 -18.68 12.70
N LYS A 102 8.35 -18.54 12.43
CA LYS A 102 7.59 -19.52 11.64
C LYS A 102 7.60 -19.12 10.17
N VAL A 103 8.33 -19.89 9.36
CA VAL A 103 8.39 -19.72 7.91
C VAL A 103 7.05 -20.06 7.26
N ASN A 104 6.61 -19.25 6.30
CA ASN A 104 5.42 -19.55 5.52
C ASN A 104 5.73 -20.68 4.51
N ARG A 105 5.05 -21.83 4.64
CA ARG A 105 5.30 -23.01 3.79
C ARG A 105 4.95 -22.77 2.32
N LEU A 106 3.93 -21.94 2.06
CA LEU A 106 3.52 -21.61 0.69
C LEU A 106 4.61 -20.84 -0.05
N ASP A 107 5.18 -19.81 0.59
CA ASP A 107 6.27 -19.01 0.01
C ASP A 107 7.49 -19.89 -0.28
N LYS A 108 7.86 -20.79 0.64
CA LYS A 108 8.98 -21.72 0.45
C LYS A 108 8.78 -22.63 -0.77
N ASN A 109 7.60 -23.25 -0.90
CA ASN A 109 7.32 -24.17 -2.00
C ASN A 109 7.27 -23.44 -3.35
N LEU A 110 6.62 -22.27 -3.41
CA LEU A 110 6.54 -21.44 -4.61
C LEU A 110 7.93 -20.98 -5.05
N LEU A 111 8.73 -20.42 -4.14
CA LEU A 111 10.07 -19.92 -4.45
C LEU A 111 11.02 -21.06 -4.84
N GLN A 112 10.91 -22.23 -4.23
CA GLN A 112 11.69 -23.40 -4.67
C GLN A 112 11.36 -23.82 -6.10
N LEU A 113 10.07 -23.79 -6.48
CA LEU A 113 9.64 -24.06 -7.84
C LEU A 113 10.20 -23.01 -8.80
N VAL A 114 10.02 -21.73 -8.48
CA VAL A 114 10.51 -20.61 -9.29
C VAL A 114 12.03 -20.65 -9.44
N HIS A 115 12.80 -20.85 -8.37
CA HIS A 115 14.26 -20.98 -8.42
C HIS A 115 14.74 -22.19 -9.22
N LYS A 116 13.96 -23.29 -9.28
CA LYS A 116 14.27 -24.42 -10.17
C LYS A 116 14.02 -24.05 -11.64
N TRP A 117 12.90 -23.41 -11.93
CA TRP A 117 12.55 -22.94 -13.28
C TRP A 117 13.49 -21.86 -13.78
N SER A 118 13.84 -20.88 -12.96
CA SER A 118 14.75 -19.79 -13.32
C SER A 118 16.15 -20.31 -13.65
N ARG A 119 16.68 -21.26 -12.87
CA ARG A 119 17.95 -21.93 -13.18
C ARG A 119 17.88 -22.72 -14.48
N LYS A 120 16.74 -23.36 -14.78
CA LYS A 120 16.53 -24.06 -16.06
C LYS A 120 16.48 -23.07 -17.24
N LEU A 121 15.79 -21.95 -17.07
CA LEU A 121 15.67 -20.89 -18.08
C LEU A 121 17.01 -20.16 -18.31
N ALA A 122 17.78 -19.89 -17.25
CA ALA A 122 19.11 -19.30 -17.34
C ALA A 122 20.10 -20.22 -18.10
N ARG A 123 20.00 -21.54 -17.88
CA ARG A 123 20.76 -22.54 -18.67
C ARG A 123 20.34 -22.53 -20.14
N LEU A 124 19.04 -22.42 -20.43
CA LEU A 124 18.50 -22.31 -21.80
C LEU A 124 18.99 -21.03 -22.50
N LEU A 125 18.99 -19.90 -21.80
CA LEU A 125 19.41 -18.60 -22.33
C LEU A 125 20.94 -18.40 -22.33
N ARG A 126 21.74 -19.40 -21.92
CA ARG A 126 23.21 -19.33 -21.79
C ARG A 126 23.71 -18.10 -21.01
N VAL A 127 22.88 -17.60 -20.09
CA VAL A 127 23.27 -16.47 -19.25
C VAL A 127 24.26 -17.00 -18.22
N LYS A 128 25.53 -16.57 -18.31
CA LYS A 128 26.50 -16.81 -17.23
C LYS A 128 25.90 -16.27 -15.95
N HIS A 129 25.73 -17.13 -14.95
CA HIS A 129 25.28 -16.69 -13.63
C HIS A 129 26.23 -15.57 -13.19
N PRO A 130 25.74 -14.33 -13.06
CA PRO A 130 26.58 -13.27 -12.57
C PRO A 130 27.01 -13.69 -11.16
N HIS A 131 28.31 -13.79 -10.91
CA HIS A 131 28.85 -13.87 -9.55
C HIS A 131 28.76 -12.48 -8.88
N THR A 132 27.65 -11.78 -9.12
CA THR A 132 27.35 -10.51 -8.50
C THR A 132 26.99 -10.82 -7.06
N SER A 133 27.68 -10.18 -6.11
CA SER A 133 27.32 -10.27 -4.69
C SER A 133 25.83 -9.91 -4.58
N GLN A 134 25.04 -10.83 -4.06
CA GLN A 134 23.60 -10.69 -3.80
C GLN A 134 23.34 -9.39 -3.00
N ASP A 135 24.28 -8.99 -2.16
CA ASP A 135 24.26 -7.74 -1.40
C ASP A 135 24.28 -6.48 -2.27
N ARG A 136 24.95 -6.50 -3.43
CA ARG A 136 24.93 -5.36 -4.37
C ARG A 136 23.53 -5.18 -4.96
N VAL A 137 22.90 -6.29 -5.37
CA VAL A 137 21.55 -6.29 -5.94
C VAL A 137 20.50 -5.90 -4.88
N GLU A 138 20.59 -6.47 -3.66
CA GLU A 138 19.72 -6.11 -2.53
C GLU A 138 19.84 -4.62 -2.18
N ARG A 139 21.05 -4.05 -2.18
CA ARG A 139 21.26 -2.61 -1.95
C ARG A 139 20.61 -1.74 -3.01
N VAL A 140 20.80 -2.05 -4.30
CA VAL A 140 20.18 -1.28 -5.39
C VAL A 140 18.67 -1.29 -5.26
N PHE A 141 18.06 -2.47 -5.11
CA PHE A 141 16.60 -2.58 -4.96
C PHE A 141 16.09 -1.84 -3.74
N THR A 142 16.78 -1.97 -2.59
CA THR A 142 16.43 -1.25 -1.37
C THR A 142 16.48 0.26 -1.57
N THR A 143 17.54 0.79 -2.18
CA THR A 143 17.65 2.22 -2.47
C THR A 143 16.57 2.69 -3.45
N CYS A 144 16.29 1.95 -4.52
CA CYS A 144 15.25 2.31 -5.49
C CYS A 144 13.87 2.34 -4.84
N VAL A 145 13.53 1.28 -4.09
CA VAL A 145 12.26 1.17 -3.36
C VAL A 145 12.11 2.32 -2.36
N LEU A 146 13.16 2.67 -1.60
CA LEU A 146 13.13 3.80 -0.67
C LEU A 146 12.84 5.13 -1.37
N ARG A 147 13.46 5.38 -2.54
CA ARG A 147 13.24 6.62 -3.29
C ARG A 147 11.83 6.71 -3.86
N LEU A 148 11.33 5.63 -4.48
CA LEU A 148 9.96 5.58 -5.00
C LEU A 148 8.92 5.76 -3.89
N PHE A 149 9.18 5.13 -2.74
CA PHE A 149 8.37 5.25 -1.55
C PHE A 149 8.32 6.69 -1.01
N ASP A 150 9.47 7.35 -0.83
CA ASP A 150 9.52 8.72 -0.28
C ASP A 150 8.86 9.74 -1.22
N ILE A 151 9.11 9.62 -2.54
CA ILE A 151 8.52 10.50 -3.56
C ILE A 151 6.99 10.36 -3.58
N GLN A 152 6.47 9.13 -3.61
CA GLN A 152 5.02 8.89 -3.59
C GLN A 152 4.35 9.32 -2.29
N MET A 153 5.11 9.41 -1.19
CA MET A 153 4.59 9.93 0.08
C MET A 153 4.23 11.39 -0.03
N LEU A 154 5.21 12.17 -0.48
CA LEU A 154 5.06 13.62 -0.54
C LEU A 154 4.09 14.02 -1.64
N THR A 155 4.20 13.40 -2.82
CA THR A 155 3.31 13.66 -3.96
C THR A 155 1.88 13.17 -3.69
N GLY A 156 1.70 12.00 -3.08
CA GLY A 156 0.40 11.48 -2.67
C GLY A 156 -0.33 12.35 -1.63
N VAL A 157 0.39 12.86 -0.64
CA VAL A 157 -0.19 13.83 0.31
C VAL A 157 -0.47 15.15 -0.39
N GLY A 158 0.46 15.63 -1.23
CA GLY A 158 0.30 16.87 -1.98
C GLY A 158 -0.96 16.88 -2.85
N ILE A 159 -1.20 15.82 -3.63
CA ILE A 159 -2.36 15.76 -4.54
C ILE A 159 -3.69 15.74 -3.79
N ILE A 160 -3.77 15.04 -2.67
CA ILE A 160 -5.03 14.97 -1.91
C ILE A 160 -5.26 16.26 -1.12
N VAL A 161 -4.21 16.84 -0.53
CA VAL A 161 -4.31 18.14 0.16
C VAL A 161 -4.68 19.25 -0.81
N SER A 162 -4.11 19.27 -2.03
CA SER A 162 -4.49 20.25 -3.05
C SER A 162 -5.93 20.06 -3.53
N ALA A 163 -6.40 18.82 -3.68
CA ALA A 163 -7.81 18.53 -3.98
C ALA A 163 -8.74 19.05 -2.88
N TYR A 164 -8.42 18.82 -1.60
CA TYR A 164 -9.18 19.37 -0.47
C TYR A 164 -9.16 20.90 -0.43
N ALA A 165 -7.99 21.52 -0.66
CA ALA A 165 -7.87 22.97 -0.72
C ALA A 165 -8.70 23.58 -1.87
N SER A 166 -8.86 22.83 -2.96
CA SER A 166 -9.63 23.25 -4.14
C SER A 166 -11.14 23.06 -3.99
N LEU A 167 -11.63 22.48 -2.88
CA LEU A 167 -13.07 22.32 -2.65
C LEU A 167 -13.81 23.65 -2.61
N GLY A 168 -13.23 24.66 -1.95
CA GLY A 168 -13.82 26.00 -1.88
C GLY A 168 -13.83 26.73 -3.23
N ASN A 169 -12.91 26.38 -4.13
CA ASN A 169 -12.80 26.99 -5.46
C ASN A 169 -13.62 26.25 -6.53
N GLY A 170 -14.39 25.23 -6.14
CA GLY A 170 -15.28 24.51 -7.05
C GLY A 170 -14.60 23.41 -7.87
N ILE A 171 -13.77 22.55 -7.25
CA ILE A 171 -13.30 21.34 -7.93
C ILE A 171 -14.48 20.44 -8.35
N SER A 172 -14.52 20.08 -9.64
CA SER A 172 -15.53 19.18 -10.19
C SER A 172 -15.39 17.74 -9.66
N ALA A 173 -16.48 16.98 -9.65
CA ALA A 173 -16.53 15.57 -9.28
C ALA A 173 -15.54 14.71 -10.10
N TYR A 174 -15.39 15.00 -11.39
CA TYR A 174 -14.42 14.33 -12.27
C TYR A 174 -12.97 14.46 -11.76
N HIS A 175 -12.48 15.69 -11.59
CA HIS A 175 -11.13 15.96 -11.09
C HIS A 175 -10.91 15.43 -9.67
N TRP A 176 -11.94 15.53 -8.81
CA TRP A 176 -11.91 14.94 -7.48
C TRP A 176 -11.67 13.43 -7.52
N GLN A 177 -12.44 12.71 -8.35
CA GLN A 177 -12.34 11.26 -8.45
C GLN A 177 -10.96 10.82 -8.98
N ILE A 178 -10.39 11.56 -9.93
CA ILE A 178 -9.02 11.34 -10.41
C ILE A 178 -8.01 11.54 -9.27
N ALA A 179 -8.09 12.65 -8.53
CA ALA A 179 -7.21 12.91 -7.40
C ALA A 179 -7.28 11.82 -6.32
N VAL A 180 -8.47 11.31 -6.02
CA VAL A 180 -8.68 10.17 -5.10
C VAL A 180 -7.97 8.92 -5.60
N PHE A 181 -8.08 8.58 -6.89
CA PHE A 181 -7.39 7.41 -7.45
C PHE A 181 -5.86 7.57 -7.51
N LEU A 182 -5.35 8.78 -7.73
CA LEU A 182 -3.91 9.08 -7.65
C LEU A 182 -3.38 8.94 -6.20
N ALA A 183 -4.12 9.46 -5.22
CA ALA A 183 -3.79 9.27 -3.81
C ALA A 183 -3.88 7.78 -3.40
N TRP A 184 -4.84 7.04 -3.97
CA TRP A 184 -4.95 5.60 -3.78
C TRP A 184 -3.73 4.85 -4.34
N SER A 185 -3.29 5.17 -5.56
CA SER A 185 -2.09 4.55 -6.15
C SER A 185 -0.83 4.87 -5.36
N ALA A 186 -0.71 6.09 -4.83
CA ALA A 186 0.35 6.46 -3.89
C ALA A 186 0.31 5.58 -2.62
N ASN A 187 -0.88 5.41 -2.01
CA ASN A 187 -1.06 4.51 -0.87
C ASN A 187 -0.67 3.04 -1.19
N LEU A 188 -0.91 2.55 -2.41
CA LEU A 188 -0.45 1.20 -2.80
C LEU A 188 1.07 1.08 -2.86
N THR A 189 1.77 2.07 -3.43
CA THR A 189 3.25 2.13 -3.44
C THR A 189 3.78 2.07 -2.01
N HIS A 190 3.13 2.80 -1.12
CA HIS A 190 3.39 2.87 0.30
C HIS A 190 3.26 1.55 1.03
N GLN A 191 2.13 0.88 0.87
CA GLN A 191 1.90 -0.44 1.47
C GLN A 191 2.89 -1.48 0.94
N THR A 192 3.24 -1.38 -0.35
CA THR A 192 4.24 -2.24 -1.00
C THR A 192 5.63 -2.02 -0.40
N GLY A 193 6.02 -0.74 -0.23
CA GLY A 193 7.31 -0.36 0.32
C GLY A 193 7.49 -0.78 1.78
N LEU A 194 6.47 -0.63 2.63
CA LEU A 194 6.53 -1.11 4.01
C LEU A 194 6.71 -2.64 4.10
N THR A 195 6.14 -3.37 3.14
CA THR A 195 6.27 -4.84 3.09
C THR A 195 7.70 -5.24 2.77
N PHE A 196 8.27 -4.60 1.75
CA PHE A 196 9.64 -4.85 1.29
C PHE A 196 10.69 -4.37 2.30
N LEU A 197 10.56 -3.13 2.78
CA LEU A 197 11.53 -2.46 3.62
C LEU A 197 11.42 -2.83 5.11
N ARG A 198 10.59 -3.81 5.47
CA ARG A 198 10.34 -4.18 6.88
C ARG A 198 11.64 -4.49 7.63
N LYS A 199 12.57 -5.24 7.02
CA LYS A 199 13.88 -5.55 7.61
C LYS A 199 14.71 -4.27 7.79
N TYR A 200 14.80 -3.47 6.73
CA TYR A 200 15.57 -2.23 6.69
C TYR A 200 15.09 -1.17 7.70
N LEU A 201 13.77 -0.94 7.80
CA LEU A 201 13.18 0.08 8.67
C LEU A 201 13.14 -0.31 10.15
N ASN A 202 13.28 -1.59 10.48
CA ASN A 202 13.26 -2.07 11.86
C ASN A 202 14.63 -2.06 12.54
N GLU A 203 15.68 -1.68 11.81
CA GLU A 203 17.00 -1.44 12.37
C GLU A 203 16.94 -0.32 13.44
N PRO A 204 17.55 -0.50 14.63
CA PRO A 204 17.39 0.44 15.75
C PRO A 204 17.70 1.90 15.40
N ARG A 205 18.74 2.11 14.58
CA ARG A 205 19.19 3.44 14.13
C ARG A 205 18.16 4.19 13.28
N ARG A 206 17.27 3.49 12.58
CA ARG A 206 16.32 4.05 11.60
C ARG A 206 14.88 4.14 12.09
N ARG A 207 14.63 3.80 13.35
CA ARG A 207 13.31 3.94 14.00
C ARG A 207 12.68 5.34 13.88
N PRO A 208 13.41 6.46 14.06
CA PRO A 208 12.79 7.78 13.89
C PRO A 208 12.34 8.03 12.45
N GLU A 209 13.16 7.70 11.44
CA GLU A 209 12.79 7.80 10.02
C GLU A 209 11.53 6.98 9.71
N ARG A 210 11.46 5.76 10.24
CA ARG A 210 10.29 4.89 10.09
C ARG A 210 9.05 5.53 10.69
N ASN A 211 9.12 6.07 11.90
CA ASN A 211 7.98 6.68 12.57
C ASN A 211 7.52 7.94 11.84
N PHE A 212 8.44 8.75 11.33
CA PHE A 212 8.13 9.93 10.50
C PHE A 212 7.39 9.53 9.22
N ARG A 213 7.93 8.58 8.46
CA ARG A 213 7.30 8.05 7.25
C ARG A 213 5.91 7.48 7.56
N LEU A 214 5.79 6.67 8.62
CA LEU A 214 4.52 6.09 9.03
C LEU A 214 3.49 7.15 9.44
N SER A 215 3.93 8.25 10.07
CA SER A 215 3.06 9.37 10.42
C SER A 215 2.45 10.02 9.18
N ILE A 216 3.29 10.38 8.19
CA ILE A 216 2.82 11.00 6.94
C ILE A 216 1.90 10.04 6.17
N MET A 217 2.23 8.76 6.10
CA MET A 217 1.36 7.75 5.50
C MET A 217 0.02 7.61 6.23
N THR A 218 0.01 7.76 7.55
CA THR A 218 -1.23 7.75 8.35
C THR A 218 -2.08 8.96 8.00
N VAL A 219 -1.47 10.13 7.82
CA VAL A 219 -2.18 11.33 7.34
C VAL A 219 -2.77 11.10 5.95
N LEU A 220 -1.98 10.59 4.99
CA LEU A 220 -2.47 10.25 3.65
C LEU A 220 -3.65 9.27 3.73
N PHE A 221 -3.54 8.24 4.56
CA PHE A 221 -4.58 7.22 4.75
C PHE A 221 -5.89 7.82 5.28
N LEU A 222 -5.82 8.69 6.30
CA LEU A 222 -7.00 9.35 6.86
C LEU A 222 -7.65 10.32 5.87
N LEU A 223 -6.84 11.12 5.17
CA LEU A 223 -7.32 12.01 4.11
C LEU A 223 -7.98 11.22 2.97
N LEU A 224 -7.40 10.09 2.58
CA LEU A 224 -7.94 9.22 1.54
C LEU A 224 -9.27 8.59 1.97
N LEU A 225 -9.37 8.07 3.20
CA LEU A 225 -10.64 7.54 3.73
C LEU A 225 -11.76 8.57 3.67
N ALA A 226 -11.49 9.79 4.15
CA ALA A 226 -12.46 10.87 4.08
C ALA A 226 -12.81 11.23 2.63
N ALA A 227 -11.83 11.18 1.71
CA ALA A 227 -12.03 11.58 0.33
C ALA A 227 -12.84 10.58 -0.51
N MET A 228 -12.99 9.34 -0.02
CA MET A 228 -13.89 8.36 -0.61
C MET A 228 -15.37 8.69 -0.38
N THR A 229 -15.72 9.54 0.59
CA THR A 229 -17.11 9.85 0.92
C THR A 229 -17.92 10.38 -0.28
N PRO A 230 -17.48 11.44 -0.98
CA PRO A 230 -18.23 11.97 -2.13
C PRO A 230 -18.28 10.98 -3.32
N THR A 231 -17.29 10.08 -3.45
CA THR A 231 -17.26 9.14 -4.58
C THR A 231 -18.39 8.11 -4.54
N ALA A 232 -19.14 8.03 -3.44
CA ALA A 232 -20.28 7.11 -3.28
C ALA A 232 -21.44 7.43 -4.20
N TYR A 233 -21.53 8.69 -4.60
CA TYR A 233 -22.55 9.20 -5.49
C TYR A 233 -22.07 9.22 -6.95
N PHE A 234 -20.79 8.96 -7.20
CA PHE A 234 -20.17 9.06 -8.51
C PHE A 234 -20.38 7.77 -9.29
N ASN A 235 -21.47 7.69 -10.04
CA ASN A 235 -21.91 6.47 -10.74
C ASN A 235 -21.83 6.57 -12.27
N TRP A 236 -21.44 7.70 -12.84
CA TRP A 236 -21.46 7.93 -14.29
C TRP A 236 -20.58 6.98 -15.11
N VAL A 237 -19.53 6.41 -14.51
CA VAL A 237 -18.67 5.43 -15.18
C VAL A 237 -19.33 4.05 -15.27
N VAL A 238 -20.21 3.72 -14.33
CA VAL A 238 -20.74 2.36 -14.14
C VAL A 238 -22.23 2.23 -14.49
N ALA A 239 -22.96 3.35 -14.50
CA ALA A 239 -24.40 3.37 -14.74
C ALA A 239 -24.73 3.76 -16.19
N TYR A 240 -25.67 3.03 -16.79
CA TYR A 240 -26.31 3.37 -18.08
C TYR A 240 -27.70 4.01 -17.87
N GLY A 241 -27.93 4.64 -16.72
CA GLY A 241 -29.24 5.13 -16.28
C GLY A 241 -29.12 6.46 -15.51
N PRO A 242 -30.09 6.83 -14.65
CA PRO A 242 -30.03 8.09 -13.94
C PRO A 242 -28.76 8.19 -13.10
N PHE A 243 -28.05 9.29 -13.27
CA PHE A 243 -26.83 9.57 -12.52
C PHE A 243 -27.20 10.13 -11.15
N ALA A 244 -26.37 9.84 -10.15
CA ALA A 244 -26.46 10.45 -8.82
C ALA A 244 -25.46 11.60 -8.64
N ALA A 245 -24.57 11.80 -9.64
CA ALA A 245 -23.68 12.93 -9.81
C ALA A 245 -23.27 13.05 -11.27
N TYR A 246 -23.13 14.28 -11.79
CA TYR A 246 -22.53 14.53 -13.09
C TYR A 246 -21.03 14.84 -12.95
N PRO A 247 -20.21 14.58 -13.99
CA PRO A 247 -18.77 14.84 -13.91
C PRO A 247 -18.41 16.29 -13.56
N GLY A 248 -19.21 17.26 -14.01
CA GLY A 248 -19.02 18.70 -13.75
C GLY A 248 -19.57 19.19 -12.42
N SER A 249 -20.40 18.41 -11.73
CA SER A 249 -20.96 18.78 -10.43
C SER A 249 -19.84 19.05 -9.41
N PHE A 250 -20.00 20.04 -8.54
CA PHE A 250 -19.00 20.33 -7.52
C PHE A 250 -18.87 19.19 -6.50
N ALA A 251 -17.65 18.71 -6.25
CA ALA A 251 -17.40 17.61 -5.32
C ALA A 251 -17.81 17.95 -3.88
N LEU A 252 -17.73 19.24 -3.51
CA LEU A 252 -18.08 19.75 -2.18
C LEU A 252 -19.53 19.41 -1.78
N CYS A 253 -20.46 19.37 -2.74
CA CYS A 253 -21.86 19.07 -2.50
C CYS A 253 -22.09 17.68 -1.90
N TYR A 254 -21.21 16.73 -2.21
CA TYR A 254 -21.34 15.33 -1.82
C TYR A 254 -20.69 15.02 -0.46
N PHE A 255 -20.07 16.02 0.19
CA PHE A 255 -19.65 15.91 1.59
C PHE A 255 -20.81 16.11 2.57
N ASN A 256 -21.84 16.88 2.18
CA ASN A 256 -23.04 17.01 2.98
C ASN A 256 -24.02 15.89 2.65
N ILE A 257 -24.09 14.87 3.51
CA ILE A 257 -24.93 13.68 3.31
C ILE A 257 -26.40 14.04 3.11
N ALA A 258 -26.92 15.07 3.79
CA ALA A 258 -28.32 15.47 3.65
C ALA A 258 -28.61 16.00 2.23
N VAL A 259 -27.74 16.87 1.72
CA VAL A 259 -27.85 17.43 0.37
C VAL A 259 -27.65 16.34 -0.68
N ALA A 260 -26.63 15.50 -0.53
CA ALA A 260 -26.35 14.40 -1.45
C ALA A 260 -27.51 13.39 -1.53
N ASN A 261 -28.16 13.07 -0.41
CA ASN A 261 -29.33 12.20 -0.39
C ASN A 261 -30.54 12.85 -1.07
N GLN A 262 -30.76 14.16 -0.88
CA GLN A 262 -31.83 14.88 -1.58
C GLN A 262 -31.63 14.87 -3.09
N ILE A 263 -30.39 15.10 -3.54
CA ILE A 263 -29.99 15.04 -4.95
C ILE A 263 -30.23 13.64 -5.54
N SER A 264 -29.76 12.60 -4.84
CA SER A 264 -29.94 11.20 -5.27
C SER A 264 -31.43 10.83 -5.34
N ALA A 265 -32.24 11.31 -4.40
CA ALA A 265 -33.68 11.05 -4.36
C ALA A 265 -34.42 11.73 -5.52
N LYS A 266 -34.10 13.00 -5.83
CA LYS A 266 -34.65 13.72 -7.00
C LYS A 266 -34.33 13.01 -8.31
N SER A 267 -33.15 12.40 -8.39
CA SER A 267 -32.67 11.67 -9.57
C SER A 267 -33.26 10.26 -9.69
N GLY A 268 -34.08 9.83 -8.71
CA GLY A 268 -34.67 8.50 -8.69
C GLY A 268 -33.68 7.37 -8.45
N VAL A 269 -32.48 7.66 -7.93
CA VAL A 269 -31.43 6.64 -7.73
C VAL A 269 -31.38 6.20 -6.28
N GLN A 270 -31.55 4.90 -6.03
CA GLN A 270 -31.44 4.29 -4.71
C GLN A 270 -29.98 3.97 -4.36
N LEU A 271 -29.39 4.74 -3.45
CA LEU A 271 -27.96 4.70 -3.12
C LEU A 271 -27.44 3.32 -2.69
N SER A 272 -28.17 2.60 -1.84
CA SER A 272 -27.76 1.29 -1.31
C SER A 272 -27.64 0.20 -2.38
N SER A 273 -28.37 0.33 -3.49
CA SER A 273 -28.32 -0.59 -4.63
C SER A 273 -27.23 -0.21 -5.64
N GLN A 274 -26.59 0.95 -5.51
CA GLN A 274 -25.59 1.39 -6.46
C GLN A 274 -24.26 0.64 -6.26
N ARG A 275 -23.66 0.24 -7.38
CA ARG A 275 -22.32 -0.37 -7.39
C ARG A 275 -21.25 0.58 -6.85
N SER A 276 -21.35 1.89 -7.12
CA SER A 276 -20.41 2.90 -6.61
C SER A 276 -20.41 2.96 -5.08
N PHE A 277 -21.59 2.95 -4.46
CA PHE A 277 -21.73 2.88 -3.00
C PHE A 277 -21.09 1.61 -2.44
N GLN A 278 -21.45 0.44 -2.97
CA GLN A 278 -20.88 -0.85 -2.53
C GLN A 278 -19.35 -0.90 -2.68
N ASN A 279 -18.83 -0.35 -3.78
CA ASN A 279 -17.39 -0.30 -4.05
C ASN A 279 -16.62 0.50 -2.99
N ILE A 280 -17.21 1.53 -2.37
CA ILE A 280 -16.54 2.31 -1.32
C ILE A 280 -16.52 1.61 0.00
N PHE A 281 -17.60 0.91 0.39
CA PHE A 281 -17.56 0.09 1.59
C PHE A 281 -16.50 -1.00 1.45
N LEU A 282 -16.49 -1.70 0.31
CA LEU A 282 -15.52 -2.74 0.04
C LEU A 282 -14.09 -2.17 0.01
N SER A 283 -13.87 -1.11 -0.77
CA SER A 283 -12.55 -0.49 -0.91
C SER A 283 -12.08 0.12 0.41
N GLY A 284 -12.92 0.86 1.14
CA GLY A 284 -12.60 1.43 2.44
C GLY A 284 -12.27 0.37 3.49
N ALA A 285 -13.04 -0.73 3.54
CA ALA A 285 -12.72 -1.86 4.42
C ALA A 285 -11.38 -2.50 4.04
N LEU A 286 -11.12 -2.70 2.75
CA LEU A 286 -9.84 -3.23 2.26
C LEU A 286 -8.68 -2.29 2.59
N LEU A 287 -8.86 -0.97 2.45
CA LEU A 287 -7.87 0.04 2.82
C LEU A 287 -7.54 -0.04 4.32
N LEU A 288 -8.55 -0.10 5.18
CA LEU A 288 -8.41 -0.24 6.64
C LEU A 288 -7.67 -1.52 7.04
N LEU A 289 -8.11 -2.65 6.50
CA LEU A 289 -7.53 -3.96 6.82
C LEU A 289 -6.09 -4.07 6.33
N THR A 290 -5.80 -3.60 5.12
CA THR A 290 -4.45 -3.64 4.56
C THR A 290 -3.52 -2.74 5.34
N PHE A 291 -3.87 -1.46 5.55
CA PHE A 291 -3.05 -0.51 6.31
C PHE A 291 -2.81 -1.00 7.74
N GLY A 292 -3.87 -1.37 8.46
CA GLY A 292 -3.79 -1.90 9.82
C GLY A 292 -2.88 -3.13 9.92
N SER A 293 -3.00 -4.06 8.97
CA SER A 293 -2.13 -5.25 8.95
C SER A 293 -0.65 -4.91 8.75
N LYS A 294 -0.32 -3.88 7.97
CA LYS A 294 1.08 -3.42 7.77
C LYS A 294 1.62 -2.72 9.01
N VAL A 295 0.82 -1.86 9.66
CA VAL A 295 1.20 -1.20 10.92
C VAL A 295 1.51 -2.23 12.01
N ILE A 296 0.63 -3.23 12.17
CA ILE A 296 0.81 -4.31 13.14
C ILE A 296 2.09 -5.10 12.85
N LYS A 297 2.31 -5.50 11.59
CA LYS A 297 3.50 -6.26 11.19
C LYS A 297 4.79 -5.44 11.32
N LEU A 298 4.75 -4.13 11.13
CA LEU A 298 5.91 -3.27 11.22
C LEU A 298 6.37 -3.07 12.67
N SER A 299 5.45 -3.03 13.63
CA SER A 299 5.76 -2.85 15.05
C SER A 299 5.97 -4.19 15.77
N ARG A 300 7.14 -4.41 16.38
CA ARG A 300 7.40 -5.61 17.22
C ARG A 300 6.39 -5.75 18.36
N ARG A 301 6.04 -4.64 19.01
CA ARG A 301 5.08 -4.62 20.13
C ARG A 301 3.68 -5.02 19.67
N LEU A 302 3.19 -4.41 18.58
CA LEU A 302 1.87 -4.72 18.05
C LEU A 302 1.80 -6.13 17.47
N SER A 303 2.86 -6.60 16.81
CA SER A 303 2.94 -7.98 16.32
C SER A 303 2.89 -8.98 17.48
N ALA A 304 3.66 -8.76 18.55
CA ALA A 304 3.63 -9.63 19.73
C ALA A 304 2.26 -9.59 20.44
N LEU A 305 1.68 -8.40 20.61
CA LEU A 305 0.35 -8.24 21.20
C LEU A 305 -0.75 -8.88 20.34
N ALA A 306 -0.70 -8.74 19.02
CA ALA A 306 -1.64 -9.35 18.10
C ALA A 306 -1.49 -10.89 18.11
N GLU A 307 -0.28 -11.41 18.15
CA GLU A 307 -0.05 -12.85 18.28
C GLU A 307 -0.57 -13.41 19.60
N VAL A 308 -0.39 -12.70 20.72
CA VAL A 308 -0.90 -13.15 22.02
C VAL A 308 -2.40 -12.96 22.13
N SER A 309 -2.91 -11.78 21.77
CA SER A 309 -4.31 -11.38 21.99
C SER A 309 -5.26 -11.92 20.95
N ILE A 310 -4.88 -11.92 19.67
CA ILE A 310 -5.75 -12.39 18.58
C ILE A 310 -5.46 -13.88 18.38
N ARG A 311 -4.25 -14.24 17.96
CA ARG A 311 -3.94 -15.64 17.60
C ARG A 311 -3.95 -16.56 18.82
N GLY A 312 -3.37 -16.13 19.93
CA GLY A 312 -3.27 -16.90 21.18
C GLY A 312 -4.62 -17.13 21.83
N LYS A 313 -5.41 -16.07 22.08
CA LYS A 313 -6.73 -16.20 22.72
C LYS A 313 -7.76 -16.88 21.81
N VAL A 314 -7.77 -16.60 20.50
CA VAL A 314 -8.67 -17.27 19.56
C VAL A 314 -8.31 -18.75 19.45
N SER A 315 -7.03 -19.09 19.29
CA SER A 315 -6.58 -20.49 19.22
C SER A 315 -6.83 -21.23 20.53
N SER A 316 -6.56 -20.62 21.69
CA SER A 316 -6.79 -21.28 22.98
C SER A 316 -8.27 -21.47 23.29
N ARG A 317 -9.12 -20.50 22.92
CA ARG A 317 -10.57 -20.65 22.99
C ARG A 317 -11.04 -21.75 22.05
N LEU A 318 -10.70 -21.71 20.77
CA LEU A 318 -11.11 -22.76 19.81
C LEU A 318 -10.60 -24.14 20.23
N GLN A 319 -9.36 -24.27 20.68
CA GLN A 319 -8.84 -25.53 21.20
C GLN A 319 -9.57 -25.98 22.47
N GLY A 320 -9.94 -25.05 23.36
CA GLY A 320 -10.77 -25.33 24.53
C GLY A 320 -12.17 -25.82 24.14
N TRP A 321 -12.81 -25.17 23.15
CA TRP A 321 -14.09 -25.60 22.59
C TRP A 321 -13.99 -26.98 21.93
N ILE A 322 -12.95 -27.23 21.13
CA ILE A 322 -12.70 -28.53 20.49
C ILE A 322 -12.48 -29.60 21.56
N LYS A 323 -11.67 -29.35 22.61
CA LYS A 323 -11.43 -30.31 23.70
C LYS A 323 -12.70 -30.60 24.52
N ARG A 324 -13.48 -29.57 24.88
CA ARG A 324 -14.77 -29.74 25.57
C ARG A 324 -15.81 -30.47 24.71
N ALA A 325 -15.86 -30.16 23.41
CA ALA A 325 -16.75 -30.82 22.47
C ALA A 325 -16.33 -32.27 22.21
N SER A 326 -15.01 -32.55 22.18
CA SER A 326 -14.43 -33.88 21.97
C SER A 326 -14.46 -34.79 23.20
N GLY A 327 -14.83 -34.28 24.38
CA GLY A 327 -15.18 -35.09 25.56
C GLY A 327 -14.11 -36.09 25.98
N SER A 328 -12.86 -35.65 26.18
CA SER A 328 -11.78 -36.55 26.62
C SER A 328 -11.86 -36.98 28.09
N ASP A 329 -12.83 -36.51 28.88
CA ASP A 329 -12.88 -36.84 30.32
C ASP A 329 -14.09 -37.71 30.73
N LEU A 330 -14.92 -38.18 29.77
CA LEU A 330 -16.09 -39.03 30.09
C LEU A 330 -16.00 -40.47 29.56
N CYS A 331 -14.90 -40.86 28.90
CA CYS A 331 -14.73 -42.23 28.37
C CYS A 331 -13.71 -43.10 29.14
N SER A 332 -12.96 -42.58 30.11
CA SER A 332 -12.07 -43.42 30.93
C SER A 332 -12.79 -44.15 32.07
N LEU A 333 -14.09 -43.87 32.30
CA LEU A 333 -14.92 -44.53 33.32
C LEU A 333 -16.06 -45.39 32.75
N ALA A 334 -16.19 -45.51 31.42
CA ALA A 334 -17.29 -46.22 30.78
C ALA A 334 -16.81 -47.53 30.11
N SER A 335 -16.19 -48.42 30.89
CA SER A 335 -15.88 -49.79 30.47
C SER A 335 -16.98 -50.82 30.82
N ILE A 336 -18.18 -50.40 31.24
CA ILE A 336 -19.14 -51.34 31.89
C ILE A 336 -20.55 -51.44 31.26
N HIS A 337 -20.96 -50.64 30.27
CA HIS A 337 -22.28 -50.91 29.65
C HIS A 337 -22.41 -50.47 28.19
N TRP A 338 -22.24 -51.43 27.28
CA TRP A 338 -22.43 -51.27 25.84
C TRP A 338 -23.86 -51.63 25.47
N ARG A 339 -24.67 -50.63 25.09
CA ARG A 339 -25.75 -50.70 24.08
C ARG A 339 -26.53 -49.39 24.12
N THR A 340 -26.58 -48.69 22.98
CA THR A 340 -27.41 -47.50 22.63
C THR A 340 -26.75 -46.11 22.56
N THR A 341 -25.46 -45.93 22.89
CA THR A 341 -24.77 -44.61 22.87
C THR A 341 -23.84 -44.34 21.67
N GLU A 342 -23.78 -45.19 20.64
CA GLU A 342 -22.88 -44.94 19.50
C GLU A 342 -23.39 -43.82 18.57
N SER A 343 -24.70 -43.70 18.37
CA SER A 343 -25.25 -42.76 17.37
C SER A 343 -25.12 -41.28 17.79
N CYS A 344 -25.28 -40.98 19.09
CA CYS A 344 -25.19 -39.60 19.60
C CYS A 344 -23.74 -39.09 19.66
N SER A 345 -22.76 -39.97 19.94
CA SER A 345 -21.33 -39.62 19.89
C SER A 345 -20.83 -39.43 18.45
N PHE A 346 -21.36 -40.24 17.50
CA PHE A 346 -21.08 -40.10 16.08
C PHE A 346 -21.66 -38.78 15.52
N LEU A 347 -22.92 -38.46 15.82
CA LEU A 347 -23.54 -37.21 15.40
C LEU A 347 -22.79 -35.99 15.98
N LYS A 348 -22.46 -35.99 17.27
CA LYS A 348 -21.71 -34.89 17.91
C LYS A 348 -20.33 -34.71 17.28
N LYS A 349 -19.63 -35.79 16.97
CA LYS A 349 -18.32 -35.74 16.29
C LYS A 349 -18.44 -35.15 14.88
N HIS A 350 -19.44 -35.56 14.10
CA HIS A 350 -19.62 -35.10 12.72
C HIS A 350 -20.25 -33.70 12.59
N LEU A 351 -21.21 -33.34 13.44
CA LEU A 351 -21.93 -32.05 13.38
C LEU A 351 -21.26 -30.93 14.17
N VAL A 352 -20.41 -31.24 15.16
CA VAL A 352 -19.83 -30.22 16.04
C VAL A 352 -18.30 -30.26 16.01
N VAL A 353 -17.68 -31.40 16.28
CA VAL A 353 -16.20 -31.47 16.39
C VAL A 353 -15.54 -31.29 15.02
N ASN A 354 -15.96 -32.03 14.01
CA ASN A 354 -15.39 -31.95 12.66
C ASN A 354 -15.52 -30.55 12.02
N PRO A 355 -16.67 -29.87 12.05
CA PRO A 355 -16.77 -28.51 11.51
C PRO A 355 -15.96 -27.48 12.33
N LEU A 356 -15.85 -27.64 13.65
CA LEU A 356 -14.98 -26.77 14.47
C LEU A 356 -13.49 -26.97 14.18
N VAL A 357 -13.06 -28.22 13.99
CA VAL A 357 -11.68 -28.54 13.57
C VAL A 357 -11.44 -28.05 12.15
N ALA A 358 -12.39 -28.25 11.24
CA ALA A 358 -12.33 -27.71 9.88
C ALA A 358 -12.24 -26.19 9.91
N LEU A 359 -13.08 -25.49 10.68
CA LEU A 359 -13.03 -24.03 10.82
C LEU A 359 -11.68 -23.56 11.39
N TYR A 360 -11.13 -24.27 12.38
CA TYR A 360 -9.81 -23.97 12.93
C TYR A 360 -8.69 -24.12 11.89
N LEU A 361 -8.67 -25.26 11.18
CA LEU A 361 -7.68 -25.52 10.14
C LEU A 361 -7.84 -24.55 8.97
N THR A 362 -9.06 -24.30 8.53
CA THR A 362 -9.40 -23.33 7.49
C THR A 362 -8.95 -21.94 7.91
N GLY A 363 -9.27 -21.49 9.13
CA GLY A 363 -8.79 -20.20 9.64
C GLY A 363 -7.27 -20.11 9.66
N HIS A 364 -6.58 -21.17 10.09
CA HIS A 364 -5.12 -21.22 10.09
C HIS A 364 -4.55 -21.16 8.67
N VAL A 365 -5.12 -21.92 7.73
CA VAL A 365 -4.75 -21.93 6.31
C VAL A 365 -5.01 -20.55 5.70
N TYR A 366 -6.16 -19.91 5.96
CA TYR A 366 -6.44 -18.55 5.49
C TYR A 366 -5.46 -17.52 6.06
N THR A 367 -5.02 -17.65 7.32
CA THR A 367 -4.00 -16.74 7.85
C THR A 367 -2.63 -16.92 7.19
N ASP A 368 -2.23 -18.16 6.93
CA ASP A 368 -0.96 -18.47 6.26
C ASP A 368 -1.01 -18.08 4.76
N ILE A 369 -2.16 -18.31 4.11
CA ILE A 369 -2.46 -17.82 2.75
C ILE A 369 -2.41 -16.29 2.74
N TYR A 370 -3.11 -15.59 3.64
CA TYR A 370 -3.13 -14.13 3.70
C TYR A 370 -1.73 -13.52 3.88
N THR A 371 -0.81 -14.23 4.56
CA THR A 371 0.58 -13.80 4.66
C THR A 371 1.38 -13.94 3.36
N GLY A 372 1.11 -14.95 2.53
CA GLY A 372 1.74 -15.11 1.20
C GLY A 372 1.02 -14.33 0.09
N TRP A 373 -0.30 -14.14 0.22
CA TRP A 373 -1.16 -13.50 -0.79
C TRP A 373 -1.01 -11.98 -0.83
N GLN A 374 -0.15 -11.39 0.01
CA GLN A 374 0.00 -9.93 0.07
C GLN A 374 0.49 -9.34 -1.25
N ILE A 375 1.38 -10.03 -1.96
CA ILE A 375 1.93 -9.55 -3.24
C ILE A 375 0.85 -9.60 -4.31
N TYR A 376 0.08 -10.68 -4.41
CA TYR A 376 -1.00 -10.71 -5.41
C TYR A 376 -2.12 -9.73 -5.07
N TRP A 377 -2.43 -9.48 -3.80
CA TRP A 377 -3.42 -8.45 -3.47
C TRP A 377 -2.98 -7.06 -3.96
N ILE A 378 -1.68 -6.77 -3.88
CA ILE A 378 -1.10 -5.54 -4.46
C ILE A 378 -1.25 -5.54 -5.98
N TRP A 379 -1.02 -6.67 -6.66
CA TRP A 379 -1.26 -6.79 -8.11
C TRP A 379 -2.71 -6.47 -8.48
N VAL A 380 -3.67 -7.16 -7.85
CA VAL A 380 -5.11 -6.95 -8.10
C VAL A 380 -5.49 -5.49 -7.83
N SER A 381 -5.03 -4.91 -6.72
CA SER A 381 -5.31 -3.52 -6.38
C SER A 381 -4.70 -2.52 -7.37
N THR A 382 -3.50 -2.82 -7.90
CA THR A 382 -2.81 -1.98 -8.89
C THR A 382 -3.52 -2.03 -10.24
N VAL A 383 -3.93 -3.21 -10.69
CA VAL A 383 -4.72 -3.37 -11.91
C VAL A 383 -6.07 -2.67 -11.77
N TRP A 384 -6.76 -2.90 -10.65
CA TRP A 384 -8.03 -2.26 -10.34
C TRP A 384 -7.94 -0.73 -10.42
N VAL A 385 -7.03 -0.11 -9.65
CA VAL A 385 -6.90 1.36 -9.63
C VAL A 385 -6.51 1.91 -11.00
N SER A 386 -5.66 1.20 -11.75
CA SER A 386 -5.26 1.63 -13.10
C SER A 386 -6.45 1.62 -14.04
N CYS A 387 -7.19 0.50 -14.12
CA CYS A 387 -8.40 0.40 -14.92
C CYS A 387 -9.44 1.46 -14.54
N SER A 388 -9.75 1.60 -13.25
CA SER A 388 -10.70 2.60 -12.77
C SER A 388 -10.30 4.04 -13.14
N LEU A 389 -9.00 4.36 -13.03
CA LEU A 389 -8.50 5.68 -13.41
C LEU A 389 -8.63 5.93 -14.92
N PHE A 390 -8.33 4.94 -15.75
CA PHE A 390 -8.51 5.03 -17.20
C PHE A 390 -9.99 5.16 -17.58
N ASP A 391 -10.87 4.43 -16.91
CA ASP A 391 -12.32 4.49 -17.17
C ASP A 391 -12.89 5.88 -16.81
N VAL A 392 -12.49 6.46 -15.67
CA VAL A 392 -12.84 7.84 -15.33
C VAL A 392 -12.29 8.81 -16.36
N ARG A 393 -10.99 8.73 -16.70
CA ARG A 393 -10.39 9.66 -17.67
C ARG A 393 -11.11 9.62 -19.03
N LYS A 394 -11.52 8.44 -19.49
CA LYS A 394 -12.23 8.28 -20.77
C LYS A 394 -13.70 8.72 -20.71
N SER A 395 -14.26 8.88 -19.51
CA SER A 395 -15.68 9.25 -19.34
C SER A 395 -15.99 10.69 -19.77
N VAL A 396 -14.98 11.56 -19.85
CA VAL A 396 -15.11 12.96 -20.27
C VAL A 396 -13.98 13.30 -21.24
N ILE A 397 -14.30 13.96 -22.36
CA ILE A 397 -13.29 14.40 -23.34
C ILE A 397 -12.94 15.86 -23.05
N LEU A 398 -11.74 16.09 -22.49
CA LEU A 398 -11.20 17.42 -22.18
C LEU A 398 -9.80 17.57 -22.79
N ASP A 399 -9.42 18.79 -23.18
CA ASP A 399 -8.08 19.10 -23.69
C ASP A 399 -7.06 19.30 -22.55
N GLU A 400 -6.66 18.19 -21.93
CA GLU A 400 -5.79 18.16 -20.73
C GLU A 400 -4.40 17.55 -21.03
N ASN A 401 -4.12 17.29 -22.30
CA ASN A 401 -2.91 16.59 -22.73
C ASN A 401 -1.72 17.54 -22.97
N SER A 402 -1.90 18.84 -22.76
CA SER A 402 -0.81 19.81 -22.81
C SER A 402 0.12 19.64 -21.59
N PHE A 403 1.42 19.51 -21.85
CA PHE A 403 2.42 19.38 -20.79
C PHE A 403 2.65 20.73 -20.08
N SER A 404 2.10 20.88 -18.87
CA SER A 404 2.41 21.98 -17.96
C SER A 404 3.61 21.65 -17.06
N PHE A 405 4.14 22.65 -16.35
CA PHE A 405 5.14 22.42 -15.30
C PHE A 405 4.66 21.38 -14.26
N GLY A 406 3.39 21.45 -13.85
CA GLY A 406 2.78 20.51 -12.91
C GLY A 406 2.79 19.06 -13.39
N GLN A 407 2.76 18.84 -14.71
CA GLN A 407 2.84 17.50 -15.32
C GLN A 407 4.28 16.97 -15.47
N ILE A 408 5.25 17.86 -15.69
CA ILE A 408 6.65 17.46 -15.91
C ILE A 408 7.30 16.97 -14.61
N VAL A 409 7.01 17.63 -13.49
CA VAL A 409 7.63 17.32 -12.19
C VAL A 409 7.41 15.85 -11.75
N PRO A 410 6.19 15.28 -11.78
CA PRO A 410 5.97 13.86 -11.46
C PRO A 410 6.75 12.89 -12.37
N VAL A 411 6.90 13.22 -13.66
CA VAL A 411 7.65 12.40 -14.61
C VAL A 411 9.15 12.42 -14.31
N LEU A 412 9.69 13.60 -13.97
CA LEU A 412 11.11 13.73 -13.58
C LEU A 412 11.41 12.96 -12.29
N PHE A 413 10.50 12.97 -11.31
CA PHE A 413 10.66 12.18 -10.09
C PHE A 413 10.71 10.67 -10.35
N LEU A 414 9.98 10.17 -11.36
CA LEU A 414 10.05 8.77 -11.79
C LEU A 414 11.38 8.42 -12.48
N ALA A 415 12.01 9.38 -13.17
CA ALA A 415 13.26 9.15 -13.90
C ALA A 415 14.43 8.77 -12.98
N GLY A 416 14.52 9.33 -11.77
CA GLY A 416 15.62 9.08 -10.83
C GLY A 416 15.80 7.59 -10.49
N PRO A 417 14.77 6.90 -9.95
CA PRO A 417 14.83 5.46 -9.68
C PRO A 417 15.08 4.61 -10.93
N MET A 418 14.58 5.02 -12.11
CA MET A 418 14.84 4.32 -13.37
C MET A 418 16.32 4.36 -13.76
N ILE A 419 16.98 5.51 -13.59
CA ILE A 419 18.42 5.66 -13.85
C ILE A 419 19.23 4.70 -12.95
N LEU A 420 18.87 4.59 -11.66
CA LEU A 420 19.56 3.68 -10.74
C LEU A 420 19.44 2.21 -11.17
N ILE A 421 18.28 1.80 -11.67
CA ILE A 421 18.04 0.44 -12.17
C ILE A 421 18.88 0.20 -13.44
N VAL A 422 18.88 1.15 -14.37
CA VAL A 422 19.67 1.05 -15.61
C VAL A 422 21.16 0.95 -15.30
N VAL A 423 21.68 1.81 -14.41
CA VAL A 423 23.09 1.76 -13.96
C VAL A 423 23.41 0.40 -13.33
N ALA A 424 22.50 -0.13 -12.51
CA ALA A 424 22.68 -1.45 -11.92
C ALA A 424 22.73 -2.56 -12.97
N ILE A 425 21.80 -2.56 -13.93
CA ILE A 425 21.77 -3.54 -15.03
C ILE A 425 23.04 -3.46 -15.88
N ILE A 426 23.48 -2.24 -16.26
CA ILE A 426 24.72 -2.04 -17.01
C ILE A 426 25.92 -2.56 -16.21
N SER A 427 25.98 -2.31 -14.90
CA SER A 427 27.07 -2.83 -14.05
C SER A 427 27.09 -4.37 -13.96
N VAL A 428 25.92 -5.02 -14.12
CA VAL A 428 25.77 -6.48 -14.11
C VAL A 428 26.13 -7.07 -15.47
N VAL A 429 25.66 -6.49 -16.58
CA VAL A 429 25.88 -6.96 -17.95
C VAL A 429 27.30 -6.66 -18.44
N GLY A 430 27.84 -5.51 -18.06
CA GLY A 430 29.15 -5.01 -18.49
C GLY A 430 30.36 -5.74 -17.90
N GLY A 431 30.16 -6.81 -17.12
CA GLY A 431 31.21 -7.72 -16.66
C GLY A 431 32.47 -7.00 -16.19
N SER A 432 32.41 -6.37 -15.02
CA SER A 432 33.50 -5.66 -14.32
C SER A 432 34.93 -5.96 -14.81
N LYS A 433 35.35 -5.32 -15.91
CA LYS A 433 36.76 -5.10 -16.25
C LYS A 433 37.13 -3.69 -15.79
N ARG A 434 37.47 -3.55 -14.51
CA ARG A 434 38.32 -2.47 -13.94
C ARG A 434 38.52 -2.78 -12.45
N THR A 435 39.56 -3.54 -12.12
CA THR A 435 40.86 -3.08 -11.60
C THR A 435 40.79 -2.35 -10.25
N ASN A 436 41.40 -3.00 -9.26
CA ASN A 436 41.88 -2.42 -8.01
C ASN A 436 42.48 -1.03 -8.20
N LYS A 437 41.98 -0.05 -7.45
CA LYS A 437 42.74 0.90 -6.63
C LYS A 437 41.74 1.93 -6.09
N ILE A 438 41.43 1.81 -4.81
CA ILE A 438 40.97 2.95 -4.03
C ILE A 438 42.20 3.85 -3.88
N PRO A 439 42.21 5.10 -4.37
CA PRO A 439 43.21 6.06 -3.96
C PRO A 439 42.84 6.50 -2.55
N SER A 440 43.69 6.14 -1.60
CA SER A 440 43.81 6.86 -0.34
C SER A 440 44.12 8.32 -0.64
N THR A 441 43.13 9.20 -0.48
CA THR A 441 43.40 10.62 -0.29
C THR A 441 43.90 10.82 1.14
N GLY A 442 45.21 10.62 1.31
CA GLY A 442 45.98 11.32 2.32
C GLY A 442 46.47 12.61 1.68
N SER A 443 46.07 13.75 2.25
CA SER A 443 46.74 15.03 2.07
C SER A 443 47.96 15.04 2.99
N SER A 444 49.14 15.25 2.39
CA SER A 444 50.44 15.40 3.05
C SER A 444 50.64 16.81 3.62
N GLU A 445 51.74 16.92 4.38
CA GLU A 445 52.41 18.08 5.01
C GLU A 445 51.96 18.38 6.46
N GLN A 446 52.82 18.33 7.48
CA GLN A 446 54.27 18.57 7.55
C GLN A 446 55.04 17.62 8.50
N ASP A 447 56.31 17.39 8.13
CA ASP A 447 57.42 16.78 8.88
C ASP A 447 57.67 17.42 10.25
N VAL A 448 58.02 16.60 11.26
CA VAL A 448 59.30 16.65 12.03
C VAL A 448 59.47 15.30 12.76
N SER A 449 60.61 14.64 12.56
CA SER A 449 61.11 13.46 13.29
C SER A 449 62.18 13.90 14.32
N PRO A 450 62.79 13.03 15.15
CA PRO A 450 62.33 11.87 15.94
C PRO A 450 62.61 12.13 17.46
N THR A 451 62.27 11.26 18.42
CA THR A 451 63.25 10.50 19.26
C THR A 451 62.54 9.81 20.45
N ARG A 452 63.01 8.59 20.76
CA ARG A 452 62.82 7.74 21.95
C ARG A 452 62.52 8.46 23.27
N LEU A 453 61.65 7.87 24.11
CA LEU A 453 62.06 7.33 25.43
C LEU A 453 60.97 6.44 26.04
N ASN A 454 61.41 5.29 26.57
CA ASN A 454 60.65 4.37 27.41
C ASN A 454 60.44 4.93 28.82
N HIS A 455 59.53 4.27 29.56
CA HIS A 455 59.42 4.21 31.03
C HIS A 455 58.88 5.46 31.74
N ILE A 456 57.73 5.31 32.43
CA ILE A 456 57.65 5.19 33.90
C ILE A 456 56.21 4.83 34.29
N SER A 457 56.14 3.87 35.19
CA SER A 457 55.00 3.28 35.89
C SER A 457 54.45 4.17 37.02
N ASP A 458 53.16 3.96 37.30
CA ASP A 458 52.46 4.10 38.58
C ASP A 458 52.57 5.40 39.39
N LEU A 459 51.40 5.98 39.71
CA LEU A 459 50.97 6.28 41.08
C LEU A 459 49.57 6.94 41.11
N GLY A 460 48.66 6.33 41.90
CA GLY A 460 47.98 7.08 42.97
C GLY A 460 46.58 7.67 42.74
N LYS A 461 45.58 6.93 43.21
CA LYS A 461 44.52 7.32 44.19
C LYS A 461 43.66 8.59 43.97
N ASN A 462 42.34 8.32 43.97
CA ASN A 462 41.24 9.00 44.70
C ASN A 462 40.90 10.48 44.43
N ARG A 463 39.68 10.73 43.88
CA ARG A 463 38.56 11.52 44.48
C ARG A 463 37.40 11.63 43.46
N ILE A 464 36.19 11.18 43.79
CA ILE A 464 35.03 11.95 44.31
C ILE A 464 34.48 12.99 43.28
N TYR A 465 33.23 12.73 42.82
CA TYR A 465 32.27 13.58 42.07
C TYR A 465 32.03 14.95 42.74
N PRO A 466 31.32 15.98 42.17
CA PRO A 466 30.29 15.92 41.10
C PRO A 466 30.30 17.11 40.10
N GLY A 467 29.40 17.11 39.12
CA GLY A 467 29.15 18.29 38.28
C GLY A 467 28.18 18.06 37.13
N ALA A 468 26.89 18.02 37.43
CA ALA A 468 25.81 18.20 36.46
C ALA A 468 25.65 19.69 36.11
N SER A 469 25.25 19.96 34.86
CA SER A 469 24.88 21.24 34.18
C SER A 469 25.69 21.34 32.87
N LEU A 470 25.19 21.69 31.68
CA LEU A 470 24.02 22.46 31.26
C LEU A 470 23.93 22.32 29.71
N LEU A 471 22.71 22.36 29.12
CA LEU A 471 22.30 22.87 27.78
C LEU A 471 23.08 22.42 26.52
N VAL A 472 22.44 21.92 25.45
CA VAL A 472 21.36 22.51 24.62
C VAL A 472 20.47 21.40 24.05
#